data_AF-A0A2U1JVM7-F1
#
_entry.id   AF-A0A2U1JVM7-F1
#
_cell.length_a   1.000
_cell.length_b   1.000
_cell.length_c   1.000
_cell.angle_alpha   90.00
_cell.angle_beta   90.00
_cell.angle_gamma   90.00
#
_symmetry.space_group_name_H-M   'P 1'
#
loop_
_entity.id
_entity.type
_entity.pdbx_description
1 polymer ?
#
loop_
_entity_poly.entity_id
_entity_poly.type
_entity_poly.pdbx_seq_one_letter_code
_entity_poly.pdbx_strand_id
1 'polypeptide(L)' 'MNDEVTALSLTKKEIEQRIAELKMEYIRLQNDLEKLESTGQRTSIQENKLGEIEKELRSLREQLDDDF' A
#
# COMPACT_ATOMS: atom_id res chain seq x y z
N MET A 1 23.67 26.75 -3.17
CA MET A 1 24.65 25.67 -3.48
C MET A 1 24.33 24.54 -2.51
N ASN A 2 23.62 23.46 -2.85
CA ASN A 2 23.22 22.91 -4.14
C ASN A 2 21.82 22.29 -3.97
N ASP A 3 20.79 22.89 -4.56
CA ASP A 3 19.47 22.28 -4.70
C ASP A 3 19.38 21.47 -5.99
N GLU A 4 20.42 20.70 -6.28
CA GLU A 4 20.50 19.88 -7.47
C GLU A 4 21.34 18.65 -7.13
N VAL A 5 20.65 17.61 -6.64
CA VAL A 5 20.86 16.17 -6.88
C VAL A 5 19.99 15.44 -5.86
N THR A 6 18.76 15.05 -6.21
CA THR A 6 18.18 13.79 -5.70
C THR A 6 17.05 13.36 -6.62
N ALA A 7 17.04 12.09 -7.02
CA ALA A 7 15.84 11.46 -7.55
C ALA A 7 14.67 11.71 -6.56
N LEU A 8 13.45 11.86 -7.08
CA LEU A 8 12.21 12.12 -6.33
C LEU A 8 11.97 11.05 -5.24
N SER A 9 12.67 11.14 -4.10
CA SER A 9 12.38 10.34 -2.92
C SER A 9 11.27 11.03 -2.14
N LEU A 10 10.24 10.26 -1.80
CA LEU A 10 9.13 10.74 -0.98
C LEU A 10 9.67 11.14 0.41
N THR A 11 9.10 12.19 0.99
CA THR A 11 9.42 12.53 2.38
C THR A 11 8.86 11.48 3.33
N LYS A 12 9.47 11.31 4.52
CA LYS A 12 8.96 10.44 5.59
C LYS A 12 7.45 10.58 5.82
N LYS A 13 6.97 11.83 5.89
CA LYS A 13 5.55 12.14 6.12
C LYS A 13 4.66 11.65 4.97
N GLU A 14 5.10 11.82 3.73
CA GLU A 14 4.37 11.34 2.55
C GLU A 14 4.31 9.81 2.53
N ILE A 15 5.42 9.15 2.89
CA ILE A 15 5.47 7.68 3.00
C ILE A 15 4.51 7.18 4.10
N GLU A 16 4.56 7.78 5.30
CA GLU A 16 3.66 7.44 6.40
C GLU A 16 2.18 7.66 6.04
N GLN A 17 1.87 8.77 5.35
CA GLN A 17 0.53 9.05 4.86
C GLN A 17 0.09 8.00 3.84
N ARG A 18 0.94 7.66 2.87
CA ARG A 18 0.64 6.64 1.86
C ARG A 18 0.40 5.27 2.50
N ILE A 19 1.20 4.88 3.50
CA ILE A 19 0.99 3.66 4.27
C ILE A 19 -0.38 3.66 4.96
N ALA A 20 -0.80 4.79 5.54
CA ALA A 20 -2.11 4.90 6.19
C ALA A 20 -3.25 4.74 5.18
N GLU A 21 -3.15 5.37 4.01
CA GLU A 21 -4.12 5.24 2.92
C GLU A 21 -4.24 3.79 2.43
N LEU A 22 -3.10 3.13 2.16
CA LEU A 22 -3.06 1.74 1.73
C LEU A 22 -3.65 0.77 2.75
N LYS A 23 -3.41 0.99 4.06
CA LYS A 23 -4.03 0.20 5.13
C LYS A 23 -5.56 0.35 5.13
N MET A 24 -6.08 1.56 4.91
CA MET A 24 -7.52 1.79 4.83
C MET A 24 -8.12 1.12 3.59
N GLU A 25 -7.42 1.15 2.45
CA GLU A 25 -7.85 0.45 1.24
C GLU A 25 -7.83 -1.08 1.43
N TYR A 26 -6.79 -1.61 2.06
CA TYR A 26 -6.68 -3.04 2.39
C TYR A 26 -7.87 -3.53 3.21
N ILE A 27 -8.23 -2.80 4.28
CA ILE A 27 -9.38 -3.14 5.13
C ILE A 27 -10.68 -3.11 4.32
N ARG A 28 -10.86 -2.11 3.45
CA ARG A 28 -12.06 -2.04 2.59
C ARG A 28 -12.14 -3.25 1.66
N LEU A 29 -11.02 -3.60 1.00
CA LEU A 29 -10.97 -4.74 0.07
C LEU A 29 -11.21 -6.06 0.77
N GLN A 30 -10.72 -6.27 1.99
CA GLN A 30 -11.04 -7.46 2.77
C GLN A 30 -12.53 -7.55 3.11
N ASN A 31 -13.16 -6.46 3.53
CA ASN A 31 -14.61 -6.44 3.79
C ASN A 31 -15.42 -6.76 2.52
N ASP A 32 -14.96 -6.31 1.35
CA ASP A 32 -15.63 -6.61 0.09
C ASP A 32 -15.37 -8.05 -0.36
N LEU A 33 -14.15 -8.57 -0.14
CA LEU A 33 -13.80 -9.97 -0.36
C LEU A 33 -14.71 -10.90 0.46
N GLU A 34 -14.88 -10.66 1.76
CA GLU A 34 -15.77 -11.45 2.64
C GLU A 34 -17.22 -11.48 2.12
N LYS A 35 -17.73 -10.36 1.59
CA LYS A 35 -19.08 -10.32 0.98
C LYS A 35 -19.14 -11.16 -0.29
N LEU A 36 -18.13 -11.08 -1.15
CA LEU A 36 -18.07 -11.87 -2.38
C LEU A 36 -18.02 -13.37 -2.07
N GLU A 37 -17.20 -13.77 -1.10
CA GLU A 37 -17.13 -15.16 -0.61
C GLU A 37 -18.48 -15.62 -0.06
N SER A 38 -19.15 -14.80 0.75
CA SER A 38 -20.46 -15.13 1.33
C SER A 38 -21.56 -15.35 0.28
N THR A 39 -21.39 -14.78 -0.92
CA THR A 39 -22.34 -14.90 -2.03
C THR A 39 -21.88 -15.90 -3.10
N GLY A 40 -20.78 -16.61 -2.87
CA GLY A 40 -20.20 -17.57 -3.80
C GLY A 40 -19.66 -16.94 -5.09
N GLN A 41 -19.37 -15.64 -5.05
CA GLN A 41 -18.81 -14.90 -6.19
C GLN A 41 -17.30 -15.10 -6.28
N ARG A 42 -16.75 -14.87 -7.48
CA ARG A 42 -15.31 -15.00 -7.72
C ARG A 42 -14.53 -13.88 -7.03
N THR A 43 -13.48 -14.26 -6.32
CA THR A 43 -12.66 -13.38 -5.46
C THR A 43 -11.27 -13.04 -5.99
N SER A 44 -10.81 -13.76 -7.02
CA SER A 44 -9.41 -13.69 -7.46
C SER A 44 -8.90 -12.29 -7.82
N ILE A 45 -9.79 -11.39 -8.22
CA ILE A 45 -9.41 -10.00 -8.54
C ILE A 45 -9.06 -9.23 -7.27
N GLN A 46 -9.89 -9.37 -6.22
CA GLN A 46 -9.71 -8.73 -4.92
C GLN A 46 -8.48 -9.30 -4.21
N GLU A 47 -8.28 -10.62 -4.28
CA GLU A 47 -7.08 -11.29 -3.74
C GLU A 47 -5.80 -10.78 -4.40
N ASN A 48 -5.78 -10.65 -5.73
CA ASN A 48 -4.62 -10.09 -6.44
C ASN A 48 -4.34 -8.66 -5.99
N LYS A 49 -5.39 -7.84 -5.85
CA LYS A 49 -5.26 -6.44 -5.43
C LYS A 49 -4.77 -6.32 -3.97
N LEU A 50 -5.21 -7.19 -3.07
CA LEU A 50 -4.66 -7.26 -1.70
C LEU A 50 -3.15 -7.56 -1.74
N GLY A 51 -2.72 -8.51 -2.57
CA GLY A 51 -1.31 -8.83 -2.74
C GLY A 51 -0.47 -7.68 -3.32
N GLU A 52 -1.05 -6.85 -4.20
CA GLU A 52 -0.40 -5.62 -4.70
C GLU A 52 -0.22 -4.59 -3.59
N ILE A 53 -1.26 -4.37 -2.77
CA ILE A 53 -1.19 -3.45 -1.62
C ILE A 53 -0.15 -3.92 -0.60
N GLU A 54 -0.06 -5.22 -0.33
CA GLU A 54 0.95 -5.79 0.59
C GLU A 54 2.39 -5.56 0.09
N LYS A 55 2.61 -5.67 -1.22
CA LYS A 55 3.91 -5.37 -1.84
C LYS A 55 4.25 -3.89 -1.74
N GLU A 56 3.31 -2.99 -2.02
CA GLU A 56 3.52 -1.54 -1.89
C GLU A 56 3.79 -1.14 -0.43
N LEU A 57 3.01 -1.68 0.51
CA LEU A 57 3.23 -1.46 1.95
C LEU A 57 4.61 -1.92 2.41
N ARG A 58 5.09 -3.06 1.92
CA ARG A 58 6.44 -3.55 2.22
C ARG A 58 7.49 -2.59 1.70
N SER A 59 7.40 -2.22 0.42
CA SER A 59 8.37 -1.31 -0.21
C SER A 59 8.43 0.06 0.48
N LEU A 60 7.30 0.59 0.91
CA LEU A 60 7.24 1.87 1.65
C LEU A 60 7.83 1.75 3.06
N ARG A 61 7.69 0.60 3.72
CA ARG A 61 8.32 0.37 5.03
C ARG A 61 9.83 0.21 4.91
N GLU A 62 10.30 -0.51 3.89
CA GLU A 62 11.72 -0.63 3.58
C GLU A 62 12.34 0.76 3.33
N GLN A 63 11.66 1.64 2.59
CA GLN A 63 12.09 3.03 2.42
C GLN A 63 12.15 3.83 3.74
N LEU A 64 11.23 3.58 4.69
CA LEU A 64 11.29 4.24 6.01
C LEU A 64 12.45 3.76 6.87
N ASP A 65 12.77 2.46 6.78
CA ASP A 65 13.83 1.83 7.57
C ASP A 65 15.22 2.08 6.97
N ASP A 66 15.33 2.26 5.64
CA ASP A 66 16.59 2.50 4.93
C ASP A 66 17.00 3.99 4.90
N ASP A 67 16.05 4.94 4.85
CA ASP A 67 16.34 6.38 4.70
C ASP A 67 16.40 7.18 6.03
N PHE A 68 15.97 6.62 7.17
CA PHE A 68 15.84 7.37 8.45
C PHE A 68 16.33 6.60 9.69
#